data_AF-A0A838NWE1-F1
#
_entry.id   AF-A0A838NWE1-F1
#
_cell.length_a   1.000
_cell.length_b   1.000
_cell.length_c   1.000
_cell.angle_alpha   90.00
_cell.angle_beta   90.00
_cell.angle_gamma   90.00
#
_symmetry.space_group_name_H-M   'P 1'
#
loop_
_entity.id
_entity.type
_entity.pdbx_description
1 polymer ?
#
loop_
_entity_poly.entity_id
_entity_poly.type
_entity_poly.pdbx_seq_one_letter_code
_entity_poly.pdbx_strand_id
1 'polypeptide(L)' 'MAEALTPLEGSVYNYLLDFTAENTYQPSIRDIGKKFHIKSTKTVSDLLQSLARKGFIERDPA' A
#
# COMPACT_ATOMS: atom_id res chain seq x y z
N MET A 1 16.50 12.38 0.08
CA MET A 1 15.24 13.12 0.31
C MET A 1 14.14 12.15 -0.08
N ALA A 2 13.28 11.73 0.85
CA ALA A 2 12.20 10.80 0.52
C ALA A 2 11.31 11.46 -0.55
N GLU A 3 11.12 10.79 -1.68
CA GLU A 3 10.24 11.27 -2.74
C GLU A 3 8.85 11.55 -2.16
N ALA A 4 8.26 12.69 -2.54
CA ALA A 4 6.93 13.03 -2.10
C ALA A 4 5.94 11.93 -2.53
N LEU A 5 5.18 11.43 -1.56
CA LEU A 5 4.09 10.50 -1.84
C LEU A 5 3.00 11.24 -2.62
N THR A 6 2.49 10.59 -3.65
CA THR A 6 1.24 11.02 -4.25
C THR A 6 0.12 10.90 -3.21
N PRO A 7 -0.97 11.69 -3.32
CA PRO A 7 -2.09 11.60 -2.38
C PRO A 7 -2.67 10.18 -2.30
N LEU A 8 -2.65 9.43 -3.41
CA LEU A 8 -3.09 8.03 -3.42
C LEU A 8 -2.14 7.12 -2.65
N GLU A 9 -0.83 7.20 -2.89
CA GLU A 9 0.17 6.42 -2.17
C GLU A 9 0.15 6.72 -0.66
N GLY A 10 0.02 8.00 -0.29
CA GLY A 10 -0.14 8.41 1.12
C GLY A 10 -1.41 7.84 1.74
N SER A 11 -2.51 7.80 0.99
CA SER A 11 -3.76 7.18 1.49
C SER A 11 -3.60 5.67 1.69
N VAL A 12 -2.92 4.98 0.76
CA VAL A 12 -2.63 3.54 0.88
C VAL A 12 -1.73 3.29 2.08
N TYR A 13 -0.69 4.09 2.27
CA TYR A 13 0.23 3.97 3.41
C TYR A 13 -0.49 4.14 4.75
N ASN A 14 -1.30 5.20 4.90
CA ASN A 14 -2.11 5.38 6.11
C ASN A 14 -3.07 4.20 6.32
N TYR A 15 -3.74 3.73 5.26
CA TYR A 15 -4.60 2.56 5.35
C TYR A 15 -3.86 1.31 5.83
N LEU A 16 -2.61 1.08 5.41
CA LEU A 16 -1.80 -0.03 5.91
C LEU A 16 -1.51 0.09 7.41
N LEU A 17 -1.20 1.30 7.88
CA LEU A 17 -0.94 1.58 9.30
C LEU A 17 -2.20 1.40 10.15
N ASP A 18 -3.31 2.05 9.77
CA ASP A 18 -4.60 1.91 10.45
C ASP A 18 -5.04 0.46 10.49
N PHE A 19 -4.95 -0.24 9.35
CA PHE A 19 -5.36 -1.64 9.27
C PHE A 19 -4.50 -2.52 10.17
N THR A 20 -3.18 -2.28 10.25
CA THR A 20 -2.27 -3.06 11.13
C THR A 20 -2.42 -2.67 12.61
N ALA A 21 -2.90 -1.46 12.91
CA ALA A 21 -3.22 -1.05 14.27
C ALA A 21 -4.54 -1.69 14.75
N GLU A 22 -5.54 -1.77 13.87
CA GLU A 22 -6.83 -2.40 14.15
C GLU A 22 -6.80 -3.92 14.05
N ASN A 23 -5.96 -4.46 13.17
CA ASN A 23 -5.83 -5.88 12.88
C ASN A 23 -4.39 -6.31 13.13
N THR A 24 -4.17 -7.46 13.77
CA THR A 24 -2.83 -8.01 14.02
C THR A 24 -2.12 -8.53 12.76
N TYR A 25 -2.57 -8.13 11.57
CA TYR A 25 -2.07 -8.58 10.26
C TYR A 25 -2.20 -7.46 9.20
N GLN A 26 -1.45 -7.61 8.10
CA GLN A 26 -1.50 -6.67 6.97
C GLN A 26 -2.66 -6.98 6.01
N PRO A 27 -3.29 -5.95 5.39
CA PRO A 27 -4.35 -6.18 4.42
C PRO A 27 -3.79 -6.79 3.13
N SER A 28 -4.59 -7.65 2.47
CA SER A 28 -4.16 -8.25 1.21
C SER A 28 -4.23 -7.27 0.04
N ILE A 29 -3.53 -7.56 -1.07
CA ILE A 29 -3.63 -6.79 -2.33
C ILE A 29 -5.10 -6.63 -2.77
N ARG A 30 -5.93 -7.64 -2.53
CA ARG A 30 -7.35 -7.61 -2.88
C ARG A 30 -8.14 -6.68 -1.96
N ASP A 31 -7.82 -6.63 -0.68
CA ASP A 31 -8.51 -5.75 0.28
C ASP A 31 -8.16 -4.28 0.03
N ILE A 32 -6.89 -4.00 -0.25
CA ILE A 32 -6.44 -2.67 -0.68
C ILE A 32 -7.17 -2.28 -1.99
N GLY A 33 -7.24 -3.21 -2.96
CA GLY A 33 -7.98 -2.98 -4.21
C GLY A 33 -9.46 -2.64 -3.98
N LYS A 34 -10.13 -3.36 -3.09
CA LYS A 34 -11.53 -3.07 -2.71
C LYS A 34 -11.67 -1.71 -2.03
N LYS A 35 -10.79 -1.37 -1.08
CA LYS A 35 -10.83 -0.10 -0.33
C LYS A 35 -10.66 1.11 -1.24
N PHE A 36 -9.75 1.03 -2.21
CA PHE A 36 -9.44 2.11 -3.15
C PHE A 36 -10.20 2.01 -4.49
N HIS A 37 -11.16 1.09 -4.61
CA HIS A 37 -11.93 0.85 -5.84
C HIS A 37 -11.06 0.54 -7.08
N ILE A 38 -9.90 -0.09 -6.86
CA ILE A 38 -8.97 -0.50 -7.90
C ILE A 38 -9.34 -1.91 -8.36
N LYS A 39 -9.79 -2.04 -9.61
CA LYS A 39 -10.19 -3.33 -10.19
C LYS A 39 -9.00 -4.28 -10.42
N SER A 40 -7.82 -3.74 -10.70
CA SER A 40 -6.63 -4.51 -11.06
C SER A 40 -5.69 -4.69 -9.87
N THR A 41 -5.46 -5.94 -9.47
CA THR A 41 -4.46 -6.29 -8.45
C THR A 41 -3.05 -5.86 -8.86
N LYS A 42 -2.78 -5.79 -10.17
CA LYS A 42 -1.50 -5.29 -10.69
C LYS A 42 -1.29 -3.82 -10.35
N THR A 43 -2.29 -2.97 -10.53
CA THR A 43 -2.20 -1.54 -10.19
C THR A 43 -1.93 -1.34 -8.70
N VAL A 44 -2.58 -2.13 -7.84
CA VAL A 44 -2.28 -2.13 -6.39
C VAL A 44 -0.84 -2.57 -6.12
N SER A 45 -0.37 -3.62 -6.80
CA SER A 45 1.01 -4.09 -6.63
C SER A 45 2.04 -3.07 -7.09
N ASP A 46 1.80 -2.37 -8.21
CA ASP A 46 2.66 -1.30 -8.71
C ASP A 46 2.70 -0.11 -7.73
N LEU A 47 1.58 0.27 -7.12
CA LEU A 47 1.53 1.28 -6.05
C LEU A 47 2.36 0.88 -4.83
N LEU A 48 2.20 -0.35 -4.36
CA LEU A 48 2.98 -0.87 -3.24
C LEU A 48 4.48 -0.98 -3.58
N GLN A 49 4.82 -1.34 -4.81
CA GLN A 49 6.20 -1.36 -5.28
C GLN A 49 6.79 0.07 -5.34
N SER A 50 6.01 1.06 -5.74
CA SER A 50 6.42 2.47 -5.69
C SER A 50 6.69 2.92 -4.25
N LEU A 51 5.78 2.62 -3.32
CA LEU A 51 5.95 2.88 -1.89
C LEU A 51 7.23 2.22 -1.33
N ALA A 52 7.51 0.99 -1.76
CA ALA A 52 8.72 0.28 -1.35
C ALA A 52 10.00 0.91 -1.91
N ARG A 53 10.00 1.27 -3.20
CA ARG A 53 11.12 1.98 -3.84
C ARG A 53 11.42 3.32 -3.18
N LYS A 54 10.38 4.01 -2.70
CA LYS A 54 10.49 5.27 -1.98
C LYS A 54 10.92 5.11 -0.50
N GLY A 55 11.01 3.87 0.00
CA GLY A 55 11.45 3.55 1.35
C GLY A 55 10.37 3.69 2.44
N PHE A 56 9.09 3.73 2.06
CA PHE A 56 7.99 3.85 3.03
C PHE A 56 7.51 2.50 3.57
N ILE A 57 7.64 1.43 2.78
CA ILE A 57 7.29 0.07 3.19
C ILE A 57 8.38 -0.91 2.76
N GLU A 58 8.61 -1.95 3.53
CA GLU A 58 9.39 -3.11 3.08
C GLU A 58 8.43 -4.20 2.59
N ARG A 59 8.79 -4.82 1.48
CA ARG A 59 7.97 -5.86 0.87
C ARG A 59 8.86 -7.00 0.46
N ASP A 60 8.56 -8.18 0.99
CA ASP A 60 9.29 -9.40 0.63
C ASP A 60 8.81 -9.86 -0.76
N PRO A 61 9.70 -10.00 -1.75
CA PRO A 61 9.37 -10.57 -3.03
C PRO A 61 9.30 -12.11 -2.89
N ALA A 62 8.22 -12.61 -2.30
CA ALA A 62 7.92 -14.05 -2.26
C ALA A 62 7.25 -14.52 -3.56
#